data_AF-A0A0L9Y928-F1
#
_entry.id   AF-A0A0L9Y928-F1
#
_cell.length_a   1.000
_cell.length_b   1.000
_cell.length_c   1.000
_cell.angle_alpha   90.00
_cell.angle_beta   90.00
_cell.angle_gamma   90.00
#
_symmetry.space_group_name_H-M   'P 1'
#
loop_
_entity.id
_entity.type
_entity.pdbx_description
1 polymer ?
#
loop_
_entity_poly.entity_id
_entity_poly.type
_entity_poly.pdbx_seq_one_letter_code
_entity_poly.pdbx_strand_id
1 'polypeptide(L)'
;MKNYTIFAGVNGAGKTSIYKSIYYKQNIDEKRINTDEMVARLGSWQDNNIQIKCAREAVKLIKKYIFEGVSFNQETTLSGKSIISNIKFAKEKGFYVTMNYIGVESVKVAKERVAIRVREGGHGIPDETIERRYLDSLENLSKVVSICNKINIYDNSEMFKLIMVISNGKIIWKDKKIPNWLYIKDK
;
A
#
# COMPACT_ATOMS: atom_id res chain seq x y z
N MET A 1 19.79 7.18 -7.57
CA MET A 1 18.38 7.49 -7.89
C MET A 1 17.58 7.45 -6.59
N LYS A 2 16.73 8.46 -6.30
CA LYS A 2 15.91 8.49 -5.08
C LYS A 2 14.67 7.62 -5.30
N ASN A 3 14.42 6.65 -4.42
CA ASN A 3 13.34 5.69 -4.61
C ASN A 3 12.25 5.90 -3.56
N TYR A 4 11.00 5.82 -4.00
CA TYR A 4 9.84 5.75 -3.12
C TYR A 4 9.03 4.52 -3.51
N THR A 5 9.15 3.47 -2.70
CA THR A 5 8.46 2.19 -2.93
C THR A 5 7.21 2.11 -2.07
N ILE A 6 6.07 1.80 -2.67
CA ILE A 6 4.78 1.75 -1.98
C ILE A 6 4.22 0.34 -2.04
N PHE A 7 3.89 -0.24 -0.89
CA PHE A 7 3.09 -1.46 -0.78
C PHE A 7 1.66 -1.05 -0.47
N ALA A 8 0.77 -1.19 -1.46
CA ALA A 8 -0.60 -0.68 -1.43
C ALA A 8 -1.64 -1.80 -1.52
N GLY A 9 -2.83 -1.57 -0.99
CA GLY A 9 -3.95 -2.54 -0.98
C GLY A 9 -4.68 -2.58 0.35
N VAL A 10 -5.92 -3.06 0.36
CA VAL A 10 -6.75 -3.10 1.59
C VAL A 10 -6.10 -3.94 2.73
N ASN A 11 -6.53 -3.74 3.97
CA ASN A 11 -6.20 -4.66 5.07
C ASN A 11 -6.59 -6.10 4.69
N GLY A 12 -5.75 -7.10 5.03
CA GLY A 12 -5.97 -8.50 4.63
C GLY A 12 -5.46 -8.85 3.22
N ALA A 13 -5.02 -7.88 2.40
CA ALA A 13 -4.55 -8.16 1.03
C ALA A 13 -3.18 -8.88 0.96
N GLY A 14 -2.36 -8.84 2.02
CA GLY A 14 -1.05 -9.53 2.04
C GLY A 14 0.19 -8.62 1.79
N LYS A 15 0.03 -7.30 1.91
CA LYS A 15 1.11 -6.30 1.73
C LYS A 15 2.37 -6.60 2.53
N THR A 16 2.24 -6.83 3.83
CA THR A 16 3.38 -7.10 4.72
C THR A 16 4.12 -8.38 4.33
N SER A 17 3.40 -9.42 3.89
CA SER A 17 4.00 -10.69 3.46
C SER A 17 4.92 -10.49 2.26
N ILE A 18 4.51 -9.66 1.31
CA ILE A 18 5.29 -9.37 0.10
C ILE A 18 6.49 -8.50 0.42
N TYR A 19 6.30 -7.47 1.26
CA TYR A 19 7.41 -6.68 1.76
C TYR A 19 8.50 -7.58 2.37
N LYS A 20 8.11 -8.55 3.22
CA LYS A 20 9.05 -9.49 3.84
C LYS A 20 9.69 -10.46 2.84
N SER A 21 8.95 -10.93 1.84
CA SER A 21 9.42 -11.98 0.92
C SER A 21 10.39 -11.48 -0.15
N ILE A 22 10.07 -10.38 -0.83
CA ILE A 22 10.81 -9.94 -2.02
C ILE A 22 11.61 -8.66 -1.80
N TYR A 23 11.31 -7.87 -0.77
CA TYR A 23 11.87 -6.52 -0.64
C TYR A 23 12.85 -6.38 0.52
N TYR A 24 12.50 -6.95 1.68
CA TYR A 24 13.21 -6.72 2.94
C TYR A 24 14.70 -7.07 2.87
N LYS A 25 15.06 -8.26 2.38
CA LYS A 25 16.46 -8.71 2.33
C LYS A 25 17.35 -7.83 1.45
N GLN A 26 16.79 -7.25 0.39
CA GLN A 26 17.55 -6.44 -0.58
C GLN A 26 17.62 -4.96 -0.20
N ASN A 27 16.75 -4.51 0.71
CA ASN A 27 16.58 -3.09 1.06
C ASN A 27 16.53 -2.90 2.58
N ILE A 28 17.31 -3.68 3.32
CA ILE A 28 17.26 -3.74 4.80
C ILE A 28 17.54 -2.39 5.46
N ASP A 29 18.40 -1.58 4.83
CA ASP A 29 18.80 -0.26 5.34
C ASP A 29 17.86 0.88 4.90
N GLU A 30 16.89 0.59 4.04
CA GLU A 30 15.95 1.59 3.56
C GLU A 30 14.93 1.96 4.65
N LYS A 31 14.60 3.25 4.76
CA LYS A 31 13.63 3.71 5.75
C LYS A 31 12.24 3.13 5.45
N ARG A 32 11.57 2.60 6.48
CA ARG A 32 10.23 2.01 6.38
C ARG A 32 9.21 2.82 7.17
N ILE A 33 8.09 3.14 6.50
CA ILE A 33 6.91 3.74 7.12
C ILE A 33 5.74 2.76 7.04
N ASN A 34 5.36 2.20 8.18
CA ASN A 34 4.14 1.42 8.35
C ASN A 34 3.49 1.83 9.69
N THR A 35 2.30 2.43 9.62
CA THR A 35 1.62 2.94 10.81
C THR A 35 1.28 1.84 11.81
N ASP A 36 0.94 0.63 11.36
CA ASP A 36 0.64 -0.51 12.25
C ASP A 36 1.89 -0.92 13.05
N GLU A 37 3.05 -0.95 12.41
CA GLU A 37 4.34 -1.21 13.07
C GLU A 37 4.76 -0.08 14.02
N MET A 38 4.47 1.17 13.66
CA MET A 38 4.74 2.33 14.52
C MET A 38 3.89 2.29 15.79
N VAL A 39 2.61 1.92 15.68
CA VAL A 39 1.71 1.75 16.81
C VAL A 39 2.18 0.61 17.71
N ALA A 40 2.49 -0.55 17.12
CA ALA A 40 2.95 -1.73 17.87
C ALA A 40 4.25 -1.49 18.67
N ARG A 41 5.10 -0.55 18.26
CA ARG A 41 6.31 -0.15 19.01
C ARG A 41 6.03 0.76 20.21
N LEU A 42 4.91 1.49 20.18
CA LEU A 42 4.57 2.49 21.20
C LEU A 42 3.51 1.99 22.19
N GLY A 43 2.67 1.03 21.80
CA GLY A 43 1.64 0.48 22.67
C GLY A 43 0.62 -0.37 21.92
N SER A 44 -0.61 -0.37 22.42
CA SER A 44 -1.72 -1.13 21.84
C SER A 44 -2.39 -0.38 20.70
N TRP A 45 -2.79 -1.11 19.67
CA TRP A 45 -3.67 -0.63 18.61
C TRP A 45 -5.10 -0.35 19.05
N GLN A 46 -5.46 -0.66 20.29
CA GLN A 46 -6.74 -0.24 20.88
C GLN A 46 -6.69 1.23 21.35
N ASP A 47 -5.49 1.81 21.47
CA ASP A 47 -5.33 3.21 21.88
C ASP A 47 -5.46 4.15 20.67
N ASN A 48 -6.57 4.88 20.62
CA ASN A 48 -6.85 5.86 19.57
C ASN A 48 -5.85 7.03 19.55
N ASN A 49 -5.33 7.45 20.71
CA ASN A 49 -4.36 8.54 20.78
C ASN A 49 -3.01 8.13 20.17
N ILE A 50 -2.56 6.90 20.44
CA ILE A 50 -1.35 6.35 19.82
C ILE A 50 -1.53 6.22 18.31
N GLN A 51 -2.67 5.69 17.85
CA GLN A 51 -2.97 5.59 16.42
C GLN A 51 -2.91 6.95 15.71
N ILE A 52 -3.56 7.98 16.27
CA ILE A 52 -3.55 9.34 15.72
C ILE A 52 -2.12 9.92 15.71
N LYS A 53 -1.36 9.71 16.79
CA LYS A 53 0.04 10.17 16.90
C LYS A 53 0.92 9.51 15.83
N CYS A 54 0.85 8.19 15.67
CA CYS A 54 1.60 7.44 14.66
C CYS A 54 1.21 7.84 13.23
N ALA A 55 -0.08 8.06 12.96
CA ALA A 55 -0.55 8.52 11.65
C ALA A 55 0.01 9.92 11.31
N ARG A 56 -0.03 10.86 12.27
CA ARG A 56 0.55 12.20 12.10
C ARG A 56 2.06 12.13 11.89
N GLU A 57 2.74 11.29 12.63
CA GLU A 57 4.19 11.13 12.51
C GLU A 57 4.60 10.49 11.18
N ALA A 58 3.84 9.49 10.71
CA ALA A 58 4.06 8.90 9.39
C ALA A 58 3.99 9.95 8.28
N VAL A 59 3.00 10.86 8.34
CA VAL A 59 2.88 11.97 7.37
C VAL A 59 4.08 12.92 7.45
N LYS A 60 4.56 13.25 8.66
CA LYS A 60 5.75 14.10 8.84
C LYS A 60 7.01 13.45 8.29
N LEU A 61 7.23 12.17 8.61
CA LEU A 61 8.40 11.41 8.13
C LEU A 61 8.42 11.27 6.61
N ILE A 62 7.27 10.97 6.00
CA ILE A 62 7.16 10.91 4.52
C ILE A 62 7.57 12.24 3.90
N LYS A 63 7.03 13.37 4.41
CA LYS A 63 7.40 14.70 3.91
C LYS A 63 8.88 15.00 4.13
N LYS A 64 9.43 14.63 5.29
CA LYS A 64 10.85 14.78 5.61
C LYS A 64 11.73 14.01 4.63
N TYR A 65 11.47 12.72 4.42
CA TYR A 65 12.25 11.89 3.51
C TYR A 65 12.17 12.38 2.06
N ILE A 66 10.99 12.81 1.61
CA ILE A 66 10.83 13.42 0.28
C ILE A 66 11.66 14.72 0.17
N PHE A 67 11.61 15.58 1.18
CA PHE A 67 12.34 16.85 1.17
C PHE A 67 13.86 16.64 1.20
N GLU A 68 14.35 15.75 2.06
CA GLU A 68 15.77 15.42 2.22
C GLU A 68 16.30 14.51 1.10
N GLY A 69 15.43 13.97 0.25
CA GLY A 69 15.83 13.07 -0.84
C GLY A 69 16.25 11.68 -0.39
N VAL A 70 15.81 11.25 0.79
CA VAL A 70 16.10 9.93 1.37
C VAL A 70 15.17 8.89 0.74
N SER A 71 15.73 7.80 0.20
CA SER A 71 14.93 6.68 -0.30
C SER A 71 14.19 5.97 0.85
N PHE A 72 12.92 5.62 0.61
CA PHE A 72 12.08 5.00 1.63
C PHE A 72 10.99 4.10 1.01
N ASN A 73 10.48 3.17 1.81
CA ASN A 73 9.27 2.43 1.51
C ASN A 73 8.11 2.76 2.47
N GLN A 74 6.90 2.67 1.96
CA GLN A 74 5.67 2.86 2.73
C GLN A 74 4.72 1.68 2.51
N GLU A 75 4.14 1.17 3.60
CA GLU A 75 2.95 0.33 3.54
C GLU A 75 1.68 1.18 3.77
N THR A 76 0.66 1.01 2.92
CA THR A 76 -0.57 1.78 3.02
C THR A 76 -1.78 1.05 2.44
N THR A 77 -2.98 1.47 2.85
CA THR A 77 -4.23 0.99 2.26
C THR A 77 -4.57 1.65 0.94
N LEU A 78 -3.86 2.73 0.56
CA LEU A 78 -4.18 3.61 -0.57
C LEU A 78 -5.53 4.34 -0.40
N SER A 79 -6.16 4.30 0.78
CA SER A 79 -7.44 4.97 1.04
C SER A 79 -7.30 6.34 1.72
N GLY A 80 -6.11 6.69 2.19
CA GLY A 80 -5.85 7.96 2.89
C GLY A 80 -5.72 9.15 1.94
N LYS A 81 -6.37 10.28 2.26
CA LYS A 81 -6.37 11.51 1.44
C LYS A 81 -4.96 12.03 1.11
N SER A 82 -4.00 11.88 2.03
CA SER A 82 -2.64 12.39 1.88
C SER A 82 -1.74 11.55 0.98
N ILE A 83 -2.13 10.33 0.62
CA ILE A 83 -1.26 9.39 -0.10
C ILE A 83 -1.00 9.90 -1.51
N ILE A 84 -2.06 10.29 -2.23
CA ILE A 84 -1.93 10.81 -3.61
C ILE A 84 -1.10 12.10 -3.61
N SER A 85 -1.33 13.01 -2.65
CA SER A 85 -0.53 14.25 -2.55
C SER A 85 0.94 13.97 -2.25
N ASN A 86 1.25 12.97 -1.40
CA ASN A 86 2.63 12.58 -1.11
C ASN A 86 3.32 11.98 -2.34
N ILE A 87 2.61 11.16 -3.13
CA ILE A 87 3.13 10.60 -4.38
C ILE A 87 3.47 11.71 -5.38
N LYS A 88 2.56 12.69 -5.56
CA LYS A 88 2.80 13.86 -6.42
C LYS A 88 4.00 14.66 -5.94
N PHE A 89 4.07 14.96 -4.64
CA PHE A 89 5.19 15.69 -4.06
C PHE A 89 6.53 14.97 -4.23
N ALA A 90 6.56 13.64 -4.07
CA ALA A 90 7.75 12.84 -4.32
C ALA A 90 8.21 12.93 -5.79
N LYS A 91 7.26 12.84 -6.74
CA LYS A 91 7.52 13.01 -8.17
C LYS A 91 8.12 14.39 -8.49
N GLU A 92 7.55 15.46 -7.93
CA GLU A 92 8.07 16.82 -8.06
C GLU A 92 9.49 16.97 -7.51
N LYS A 93 9.85 16.20 -6.47
CA LYS A 93 11.21 16.15 -5.90
C LYS A 93 12.16 15.16 -6.58
N GLY A 94 11.76 14.61 -7.72
CA GLY A 94 12.59 13.74 -8.55
C GLY A 94 12.73 12.31 -8.04
N PHE A 95 11.79 11.81 -7.23
CA PHE A 95 11.75 10.41 -6.85
C PHE A 95 11.26 9.53 -8.00
N TYR A 96 11.87 8.35 -8.13
CA TYR A 96 11.31 7.24 -8.88
C TYR A 96 10.29 6.52 -7.97
N VAL A 97 9.01 6.66 -8.30
CA VAL A 97 7.93 6.08 -7.50
C VAL A 97 7.49 4.74 -8.06
N THR A 98 7.70 3.67 -7.28
CA THR A 98 7.25 2.31 -7.61
C THR A 98 6.13 1.90 -6.67
N MET A 99 4.98 1.51 -7.19
CA MET A 99 3.90 0.94 -6.41
C MET A 99 3.79 -0.57 -6.66
N ASN A 100 3.72 -1.34 -5.59
CA ASN A 100 3.29 -2.73 -5.58
C ASN A 100 1.88 -2.76 -4.99
N TYR A 101 0.87 -2.81 -5.85
CA TYR A 101 -0.53 -2.86 -5.44
C TYR A 101 -1.00 -4.31 -5.34
N ILE A 102 -1.66 -4.65 -4.24
CA ILE A 102 -2.12 -6.01 -3.98
C ILE A 102 -3.61 -6.02 -3.74
N GLY A 103 -4.32 -6.71 -4.62
CA GLY A 103 -5.76 -6.90 -4.54
C GLY A 103 -6.15 -8.31 -4.11
N VAL A 104 -7.43 -8.44 -3.78
CA VAL A 104 -8.12 -9.71 -3.50
C VAL A 104 -9.51 -9.64 -4.10
N GLU A 105 -10.07 -10.81 -4.42
CA GLU A 105 -11.31 -11.02 -5.17
C GLU A 105 -12.49 -10.19 -4.65
N SER A 106 -12.58 -10.02 -3.34
CA SER A 106 -13.67 -9.26 -2.73
C SER A 106 -13.31 -8.73 -1.35
N VAL A 107 -14.12 -7.77 -0.89
CA VAL A 107 -14.07 -7.31 0.50
C VAL A 107 -14.28 -8.45 1.51
N LYS A 108 -15.08 -9.48 1.16
CA LYS A 108 -15.32 -10.65 2.01
C LYS A 108 -14.02 -11.40 2.29
N VAL A 109 -13.21 -11.65 1.26
CA VAL A 109 -11.88 -12.28 1.40
C VAL A 109 -10.96 -11.43 2.29
N ALA A 110 -10.99 -10.10 2.13
CA ALA A 110 -10.20 -9.19 2.97
C ALA A 110 -10.60 -9.28 4.46
N LYS A 111 -11.91 -9.26 4.75
CA LYS A 111 -12.47 -9.41 6.11
C LYS A 111 -12.11 -10.75 6.73
N GLU A 112 -12.30 -11.86 6.00
CA GLU A 112 -11.97 -13.20 6.48
C GLU A 112 -10.50 -13.32 6.87
N ARG A 113 -9.59 -12.76 6.07
CA ARG A 113 -8.16 -12.75 6.38
C ARG A 113 -7.82 -11.88 7.59
N VAL A 114 -8.49 -10.74 7.77
CA VAL A 114 -8.34 -9.93 8.99
C VAL A 114 -8.86 -10.70 10.21
N ALA A 115 -9.99 -11.39 10.10
CA ALA A 115 -10.54 -12.21 11.19
C ALA A 115 -9.62 -13.37 11.57
N ILE A 116 -9.00 -14.05 10.59
CA ILE A 116 -7.95 -15.06 10.85
C ILE A 116 -6.80 -14.44 11.64
N ARG A 117 -6.24 -13.32 11.17
CA ARG A 117 -5.15 -12.62 11.85
C ARG A 117 -5.50 -12.22 13.29
N VAL A 118 -6.74 -11.79 13.53
CA VAL A 118 -7.21 -11.44 14.89
C VAL A 118 -7.27 -12.67 15.79
N ARG A 119 -7.75 -13.82 15.28
CA ARG A 119 -7.72 -15.09 16.02
C ARG A 119 -6.31 -15.53 16.38
N GLU A 120 -5.33 -15.17 15.56
CA GLU A 120 -3.90 -15.40 15.81
C GLU A 120 -3.24 -14.32 16.70
N GLY A 121 -4.02 -13.40 17.28
CA GLY A 121 -3.55 -12.36 18.20
C GLY A 121 -3.08 -11.05 17.53
N GLY A 122 -3.30 -10.89 16.22
CA GLY A 122 -2.96 -9.67 15.49
C GLY A 122 -4.01 -8.56 15.57
N HIS A 123 -3.70 -7.43 14.91
CA HIS A 123 -4.57 -6.24 14.90
C HIS A 123 -5.90 -6.47 14.16
N GLY A 124 -7.02 -6.06 14.78
CA GLY A 124 -8.35 -6.05 14.16
C GLY A 124 -8.71 -4.71 13.54
N ILE A 125 -9.46 -4.73 12.44
CA ILE A 125 -10.03 -3.53 11.81
C ILE A 125 -11.53 -3.75 11.68
N PRO A 126 -12.39 -2.77 12.02
CA PRO A 126 -13.83 -2.90 11.84
C PRO A 126 -14.21 -3.17 10.39
N ASP A 127 -15.18 -4.06 10.19
CA ASP A 127 -15.66 -4.49 8.88
C ASP A 127 -16.05 -3.35 7.94
N GLU A 128 -16.82 -2.38 8.43
CA GLU A 128 -17.22 -1.17 7.69
C GLU A 128 -15.99 -0.35 7.24
N THR A 129 -14.93 -0.34 8.06
CA THR A 129 -13.68 0.32 7.70
C THR A 129 -12.97 -0.44 6.59
N ILE A 130 -12.99 -1.78 6.59
CA ILE A 130 -12.42 -2.60 5.52
C ILE A 130 -13.20 -2.36 4.20
N GLU A 131 -14.53 -2.33 4.26
CA GLU A 131 -15.40 -2.06 3.11
C GLU A 131 -15.10 -0.71 2.45
N ARG A 132 -15.16 0.37 3.23
CA ARG A 132 -14.82 1.70 2.72
C ARG A 132 -13.42 1.72 2.12
N ARG A 133 -12.43 1.16 2.83
CA ARG A 133 -11.04 1.14 2.36
C ARG A 133 -10.86 0.31 1.09
N TYR A 134 -11.62 -0.75 0.89
CA TYR A 134 -11.56 -1.57 -0.32
C TYR A 134 -11.92 -0.72 -1.56
N LEU A 135 -13.05 -0.02 -1.49
CA LEU A 135 -13.53 0.85 -2.57
C LEU A 135 -12.59 2.04 -2.80
N ASP A 136 -12.25 2.77 -1.73
CA ASP A 136 -11.35 3.93 -1.80
C ASP A 136 -9.98 3.56 -2.38
N SER A 137 -9.46 2.37 -2.02
CA SER A 137 -8.17 1.87 -2.50
C SER A 137 -8.16 1.67 -4.01
N LEU A 138 -9.20 1.04 -4.56
CA LEU A 138 -9.33 0.80 -6.00
C LEU A 138 -9.56 2.09 -6.78
N GLU A 139 -10.38 3.00 -6.25
CA GLU A 139 -10.58 4.31 -6.86
C GLU A 139 -9.27 5.11 -6.91
N ASN A 140 -8.51 5.09 -5.82
CA ASN A 140 -7.24 5.79 -5.75
C ASN A 140 -6.13 5.11 -6.56
N LEU A 141 -6.18 3.78 -6.76
CA LEU A 141 -5.31 3.08 -7.70
C LEU A 141 -5.43 3.68 -9.09
N SER A 142 -6.66 3.86 -9.59
CA SER A 142 -6.90 4.49 -10.90
C SER A 142 -6.32 5.91 -10.99
N LYS A 143 -6.34 6.68 -9.89
CA LYS A 143 -5.80 8.05 -9.85
C LYS A 143 -4.27 8.10 -9.88
N VAL A 144 -3.57 7.08 -9.38
CA VAL A 144 -2.10 7.07 -9.31
C VAL A 144 -1.42 6.44 -10.53
N VAL A 145 -2.18 5.78 -11.42
CA VAL A 145 -1.68 5.19 -12.68
C VAL A 145 -0.85 6.17 -13.50
N SER A 146 -1.33 7.41 -13.67
CA SER A 146 -0.64 8.44 -14.45
C SER A 146 0.43 9.21 -13.66
N ILE A 147 0.62 8.89 -12.37
CA ILE A 147 1.51 9.65 -11.47
C ILE A 147 2.77 8.83 -11.15
N CYS A 148 2.61 7.55 -10.81
CA CYS A 148 3.71 6.65 -10.50
C CYS A 148 4.58 6.37 -11.73
N ASN A 149 5.88 6.14 -11.51
CA ASN A 149 6.78 5.70 -12.59
C ASN A 149 6.47 4.25 -12.98
N LYS A 150 6.23 3.40 -11.98
CA LYS A 150 5.93 1.98 -12.18
C LYS A 150 4.87 1.52 -11.20
N ILE A 151 3.92 0.72 -11.67
CA ILE A 151 2.95 0.00 -10.84
C ILE A 151 2.98 -1.47 -11.20
N ASN A 152 3.28 -2.31 -10.22
CA ASN A 152 3.10 -3.75 -10.29
C ASN A 152 1.80 -4.09 -9.56
N ILE A 153 0.88 -4.76 -10.23
CA ILE A 153 -0.41 -5.15 -9.65
C ILE A 153 -0.42 -6.66 -9.49
N TYR A 154 -0.71 -7.09 -8.27
CA TYR A 154 -0.75 -8.49 -7.90
C TYR A 154 -2.16 -8.87 -7.48
N ASP A 155 -2.60 -10.04 -7.95
CA ASP A 155 -3.72 -10.75 -7.34
C ASP A 155 -3.18 -11.63 -6.22
N ASN A 156 -3.86 -11.61 -5.08
CA ASN A 156 -3.55 -12.48 -3.96
C ASN A 156 -4.81 -13.18 -3.46
N SER A 157 -5.74 -13.52 -4.34
CA SER A 157 -7.02 -14.12 -3.98
C SER A 157 -6.86 -15.59 -3.58
N GLU A 158 -6.19 -16.36 -4.43
CA GLU A 158 -5.86 -17.78 -4.19
C GLU A 158 -4.35 -17.95 -4.04
N MET A 159 -3.60 -17.59 -5.10
CA MET A 159 -2.15 -17.64 -5.15
C MET A 159 -1.62 -16.27 -5.52
N PHE A 160 -0.54 -15.87 -4.85
CA PHE A 160 0.12 -14.59 -5.13
C PHE A 160 0.68 -14.57 -6.55
N LYS A 161 0.13 -13.70 -7.41
CA LYS A 161 0.47 -13.63 -8.83
C LYS A 161 0.54 -12.20 -9.33
N LEU A 162 1.60 -11.86 -10.06
CA LEU A 162 1.66 -10.61 -10.83
C LEU A 162 0.69 -10.69 -12.00
N ILE A 163 -0.24 -9.73 -12.11
CA ILE A 163 -1.28 -9.72 -13.14
C ILE A 163 -1.18 -8.53 -14.10
N MET A 164 -0.50 -7.45 -13.71
CA MET A 164 -0.32 -6.29 -14.58
C MET A 164 0.92 -5.49 -14.18
N VAL A 165 1.62 -4.96 -15.18
CA VAL A 165 2.69 -3.98 -15.00
C VAL A 165 2.39 -2.74 -15.83
N ILE A 166 2.37 -1.60 -15.15
CA ILE A 166 2.19 -0.28 -15.75
C ILE A 166 3.49 0.49 -15.59
N SER A 167 3.96 1.13 -16.65
CA SER A 167 5.11 2.01 -16.65
C SER A 167 4.73 3.36 -17.28
N ASN A 168 4.95 4.45 -16.54
CA ASN A 168 4.63 5.81 -16.95
C ASN A 168 3.22 5.95 -17.54
N GLY A 169 2.21 5.42 -16.84
CA GLY A 169 0.81 5.45 -17.26
C GLY A 169 0.42 4.47 -18.37
N LYS A 170 1.34 3.67 -18.91
CA LYS A 170 1.06 2.69 -19.97
C LYS A 170 1.15 1.27 -19.45
N ILE A 171 0.18 0.42 -19.77
CA ILE A 171 0.27 -1.02 -19.52
C ILE A 171 1.35 -1.59 -20.43
N ILE A 172 2.43 -2.11 -19.83
CA ILE A 172 3.54 -2.74 -20.57
C ILE A 172 3.46 -4.26 -20.55
N TRP A 173 2.70 -4.82 -19.61
CA TRP A 173 2.44 -6.25 -19.52
C TRP A 173 1.14 -6.50 -18.75
N LYS A 174 0.37 -7.52 -19.15
CA LYS A 174 -0.81 -8.00 -18.45
C LYS A 174 -0.94 -9.52 -18.62
N ASP A 175 -1.45 -10.19 -17.59
CA ASP A 175 -1.75 -11.61 -17.65
C ASP A 175 -2.95 -11.89 -18.59
N LYS A 176 -3.05 -13.12 -19.10
CA LYS A 176 -4.18 -13.55 -19.93
C LYS A 176 -5.51 -13.52 -19.16
N LYS A 177 -5.47 -13.82 -17.86
CA LYS A 177 -6.64 -13.82 -16.98
C LYS A 177 -6.52 -12.66 -15.98
N ILE A 178 -7.27 -11.60 -16.25
CA ILE A 178 -7.40 -10.46 -15.32
C ILE A 178 -8.61 -10.71 -14.41
N PRO A 179 -8.45 -10.58 -13.08
CA PRO A 179 -9.55 -10.79 -12.15
C PRO A 179 -10.56 -9.64 -12.21
N ASN A 180 -11.83 -9.94 -11.91
CA ASN A 180 -12.93 -8.99 -12.03
C ASN A 180 -12.83 -7.80 -11.06
N TRP A 181 -12.12 -7.98 -9.94
CA TRP A 181 -11.92 -6.89 -8.98
C TRP A 181 -11.05 -5.76 -9.53
N LEU A 182 -10.19 -6.04 -10.53
CA LEU A 182 -9.30 -5.04 -11.09
C LEU A 182 -10.02 -4.26 -12.19
N TYR A 183 -10.47 -3.06 -11.83
CA TYR A 183 -10.97 -2.09 -12.78
C TYR A 183 -10.08 -0.84 -12.78
N ILE A 184 -9.36 -0.63 -13.88
CA ILE A 184 -8.59 0.59 -14.14
C ILE A 184 -9.32 1.34 -15.23
N LYS A 185 -9.76 2.57 -14.93
CA LYS A 185 -10.34 3.44 -15.96
C LYS A 185 -9.25 3.81 -16.95
N ASP A 186 -9.39 3.37 -18.20
CA ASP A 186 -8.64 3.94 -19.31
C ASP A 186 -9.05 5.42 -19.43
N LYS A 187 -8.07 6.32 -19.49
CA LYS A 187 -8.28 7.73 -19.80
C LYS A 187 -8.11 7.95 -21.30
#